data_AF-A0A543BQW8-F1
#
_entry.id   AF-A0A543BQW8-F1
#
_cell.length_a   1.000
_cell.length_b   1.000
_cell.length_c   1.000
_cell.angle_alpha   90.00
_cell.angle_beta   90.00
_cell.angle_gamma   90.00
#
_symmetry.space_group_name_H-M   'P 1'
#
loop_
_entity.id
_entity.type
_entity.pdbx_description
1 polymer ?
#
loop_
_entity_poly.entity_id
_entity_poly.type
_entity_poly.pdbx_seq_one_letter_code
_entity_poly.pdbx_strand_id
1 'polypeptide(L)'
;MAEYLSYRESAKFLGKSVVTIKRWRRNGMPMLWEVRDGQRYRVVEKQVLQAWWRQRLAADPVWRHVLRRRIAEREDASGDEGPR
;
A
#
# COMPACT_ATOMS: atom_id res chain seq x y z
N MET A 1 16.43 -7.94 -1.65
CA MET A 1 16.00 -8.35 -3.00
C MET A 1 14.78 -7.54 -3.40
N ALA A 2 14.71 -7.06 -4.63
CA ALA A 2 13.53 -6.39 -5.17
C ALA A 2 12.46 -7.45 -5.45
N GLU A 3 11.35 -7.41 -4.71
CA GLU A 3 10.23 -8.34 -4.87
C GLU A 3 9.25 -7.75 -5.89
N TYR A 4 9.07 -8.42 -7.03
CA TYR A 4 8.15 -7.99 -8.08
C TYR A 4 6.81 -8.72 -7.98
N LEU A 5 5.72 -7.96 -7.97
CA LEU A 5 4.37 -8.46 -7.81
C LEU A 5 3.55 -8.19 -9.08
N SER A 6 2.88 -9.21 -9.58
CA SER A 6 1.84 -9.09 -10.61
C SER A 6 0.61 -8.35 -10.09
N TYR A 7 -0.37 -8.10 -10.95
CA TYR A 7 -1.64 -7.50 -10.53
C TYR A 7 -2.36 -8.27 -9.42
N ARG A 8 -2.40 -9.60 -9.52
CA ARG A 8 -3.10 -10.46 -8.55
C ARG A 8 -2.37 -10.49 -7.21
N GLU A 9 -1.05 -10.61 -7.26
CA GLU A 9 -0.20 -10.60 -6.07
C GLU A 9 -0.24 -9.24 -5.37
N SER A 10 -0.17 -8.14 -6.12
CA SER A 10 -0.29 -6.78 -5.60
C SER A 10 -1.63 -6.55 -4.91
N ALA A 11 -2.71 -7.04 -5.51
CA ALA A 11 -4.06 -6.95 -4.96
C ALA A 11 -4.18 -7.71 -3.63
N LYS A 12 -3.69 -8.96 -3.60
CA LYS A 12 -3.64 -9.78 -2.38
C LYS A 12 -2.78 -9.13 -1.30
N PHE A 13 -1.62 -8.60 -1.68
CA PHE A 13 -0.67 -7.96 -0.76
C PHE A 13 -1.25 -6.72 -0.07
N LEU A 14 -1.99 -5.89 -0.80
CA LEU A 14 -2.60 -4.67 -0.27
C LEU A 14 -4.02 -4.86 0.30
N GLY A 15 -4.59 -6.07 0.20
CA GLY A 15 -6.00 -6.31 0.52
C GLY A 15 -6.94 -5.47 -0.34
N LYS A 16 -6.60 -5.25 -1.61
CA LYS A 16 -7.40 -4.46 -2.58
C LYS A 16 -7.85 -5.31 -3.75
N SER A 17 -8.84 -4.84 -4.49
CA SER A 17 -9.27 -5.52 -5.71
C SER A 17 -8.25 -5.35 -6.84
N VAL A 18 -8.17 -6.33 -7.73
CA VAL A 18 -7.33 -6.27 -8.94
C VAL A 18 -7.72 -5.06 -9.81
N VAL A 19 -9.01 -4.71 -9.85
CA VAL A 19 -9.53 -3.55 -10.58
C VAL A 19 -8.91 -2.26 -10.05
N THR A 20 -8.75 -2.12 -8.73
CA THR A 20 -8.07 -0.96 -8.11
C THR A 20 -6.62 -0.85 -8.58
N ILE A 21 -5.88 -1.97 -8.60
CA ILE A 21 -4.47 -1.96 -9.08
C ILE A 21 -4.40 -1.58 -10.58
N LYS A 22 -5.32 -2.12 -11.41
CA LYS A 22 -5.44 -1.73 -12.83
C LYS A 22 -5.75 -0.24 -12.98
N ARG A 23 -6.64 0.31 -12.15
CA ARG A 23 -6.96 1.75 -12.12
C ARG A 23 -5.73 2.57 -11.74
N TRP A 24 -4.96 2.15 -10.75
CA TRP A 24 -3.72 2.84 -10.37
C TRP A 24 -2.70 2.87 -11.49
N ARG A 25 -2.52 1.76 -12.22
CA ARG A 25 -1.69 1.72 -13.42
C ARG A 25 -2.16 2.71 -14.48
N ARG A 26 -3.47 2.82 -14.72
CA ARG A 26 -4.03 3.84 -15.64
C ARG A 26 -3.74 5.27 -15.16
N ASN A 27 -3.68 5.47 -13.84
CA ASN A 27 -3.36 6.74 -13.20
C ASN A 27 -1.85 6.95 -12.99
N GLY A 28 -1.00 6.27 -13.75
CA GLY A 28 0.45 6.52 -13.76
C GLY A 28 1.28 5.66 -12.80
N MET A 29 0.73 4.64 -12.14
CA MET A 29 1.54 3.76 -11.30
C MET A 29 2.59 3.04 -12.15
N PRO A 30 3.89 3.18 -11.85
CA PRO A 30 4.96 2.57 -12.63
C PRO A 30 4.87 1.05 -12.52
N MET A 31 4.85 0.40 -13.68
CA MET A 31 4.87 -1.06 -13.79
C MET A 31 5.81 -1.46 -14.92
N LEU A 32 6.51 -2.54 -14.72
CA LEU A 32 7.45 -3.11 -15.68
C LEU A 32 6.83 -4.34 -16.34
N TRP A 33 7.45 -4.76 -17.44
CA TRP A 33 7.18 -6.05 -18.05
C TRP A 33 8.25 -7.03 -17.59
N GLU A 34 7.83 -8.19 -17.13
CA GLU A 34 8.72 -9.28 -16.75
C GLU A 34 8.25 -10.56 -17.45
N VAL A 35 9.20 -11.40 -17.87
CA VAL A 35 8.88 -12.71 -18.46
C VAL A 35 8.99 -13.75 -17.35
N ARG A 36 7.90 -14.44 -17.05
CA ARG A 36 7.86 -15.58 -16.13
C ARG A 36 7.26 -16.76 -16.88
N ASP A 37 7.94 -17.90 -16.84
CA ASP A 37 7.49 -19.13 -17.51
C ASP A 37 7.15 -18.93 -19.00
N GLY A 38 7.97 -18.12 -19.70
CA GLY A 38 7.79 -17.80 -21.12
C GLY A 38 6.64 -16.83 -21.43
N GLN A 39 5.90 -16.36 -20.43
CA GLN A 39 4.80 -15.41 -20.59
C GLN A 39 5.17 -14.02 -20.04
N ARG A 40 4.76 -12.97 -20.76
CA ARG A 40 4.96 -11.57 -20.31
C ARG A 40 3.89 -11.16 -19.32
N TYR A 41 4.32 -10.83 -18.10
CA TYR A 41 3.48 -10.28 -17.04
C TYR A 41 3.79 -8.81 -16.78
N ARG A 42 2.75 -8.04 -16.46
CA ARG A 42 2.91 -6.72 -15.85
C ARG A 42 3.19 -6.90 -14.36
N VAL A 43 4.31 -6.37 -13.91
CA VAL A 43 4.74 -6.45 -12.52
C VAL A 43 5.09 -5.07 -11.97
N VAL A 44 4.99 -4.91 -10.66
CA VAL A 44 5.42 -3.72 -9.92
C VAL A 44 6.34 -4.17 -8.80
N GLU A 45 7.39 -3.40 -8.55
CA GLU A 45 8.22 -3.64 -7.39
C GLU A 45 7.43 -3.36 -6.10
N LYS A 46 7.50 -4.24 -5.12
CA LYS A 46 6.75 -4.17 -3.86
C LYS A 46 6.98 -2.87 -3.11
N GLN A 47 8.22 -2.37 -3.07
CA GLN A 47 8.53 -1.11 -2.40
C GLN A 47 7.86 0.09 -3.09
N VAL A 48 7.91 0.11 -4.43
CA VAL A 48 7.26 1.12 -5.25
C VAL A 48 5.73 1.07 -5.09
N LEU A 49 5.15 -0.14 -5.06
CA LEU A 49 3.72 -0.34 -4.79
C LEU A 49 3.31 0.23 -3.42
N GLN A 50 4.11 -0.03 -2.38
CA GLN A 50 3.85 0.49 -1.04
C GLN A 50 3.97 2.02 -0.99
N ALA A 51 5.02 2.59 -1.59
CA ALA A 51 5.22 4.03 -1.66
C ALA A 51 4.04 4.73 -2.36
N TRP A 52 3.61 4.18 -3.50
CA TRP A 52 2.45 4.65 -4.24
C TRP A 52 1.17 4.59 -3.41
N TRP A 53 0.94 3.49 -2.70
CA TRP A 53 -0.23 3.35 -1.85
C TRP A 53 -0.20 4.34 -0.68
N ARG A 54 0.94 4.52 -0.02
CA ARG A 54 1.11 5.51 1.06
C ARG A 54 0.82 6.93 0.59
N GLN A 55 1.28 7.31 -0.61
CA GLN A 55 0.96 8.62 -1.18
C GLN A 55 -0.55 8.82 -1.37
N ARG A 56 -1.27 7.79 -1.84
CA ARG A 56 -2.73 7.86 -1.99
C ARG A 56 -3.45 7.96 -0.64
N LEU A 57 -3.01 7.18 0.35
CA LEU A 57 -3.54 7.27 1.71
C LEU A 57 -3.26 8.65 2.33
N ALA A 58 -2.08 9.22 2.08
CA ALA A 58 -1.75 10.57 2.52
C ALA A 58 -2.60 11.63 1.82
N ALA A 59 -3.06 11.41 0.59
CA ALA A 59 -3.96 12.33 -0.11
C ALA A 59 -5.43 12.21 0.35
N ASP A 60 -5.81 11.09 0.99
CA ASP A 60 -7.18 10.82 1.44
C ASP A 60 -7.45 11.49 2.81
N PRO A 61 -8.36 12.50 2.90
CA PRO A 61 -8.66 13.18 4.16
C PRO A 61 -9.31 12.24 5.20
N VAL A 62 -10.08 11.24 4.77
CA VAL A 62 -10.72 10.28 5.69
C VAL A 62 -9.65 9.43 6.37
N TRP A 63 -8.67 8.97 5.61
CA TRP A 63 -7.55 8.21 6.17
C TRP A 63 -6.73 9.03 7.15
N ARG A 64 -6.52 10.33 6.88
CA ARG A 64 -5.84 11.23 7.84
C ARG A 64 -6.59 11.34 9.16
N HIS A 65 -7.92 11.46 9.13
CA HIS A 65 -8.73 11.50 10.35
C HIS A 65 -8.66 10.19 11.14
N VAL A 66 -8.75 9.04 10.46
CA VAL A 66 -8.62 7.72 11.09
C VAL A 66 -7.23 7.53 11.70
N LEU A 67 -6.18 7.97 11.02
CA LEU A 67 -4.80 7.87 11.52
C LEU A 67 -4.60 8.74 12.77
N ARG A 68 -5.09 9.99 12.77
CA ARG A 68 -5.02 10.88 13.94
C ARG A 68 -5.73 10.26 15.15
N ARG A 69 -6.92 9.69 14.93
CA ARG A 69 -7.68 9.01 15.99
C ARG A 69 -6.89 7.82 16.57
N ARG A 70 -6.29 6.99 15.72
CA ARG A 70 -5.48 5.83 16.17
C ARG A 70 -4.21 6.24 16.92
N ILE A 71 -3.58 7.36 16.54
CA ILE A 71 -2.41 7.88 17.25
C ILE A 71 -2.82 8.34 18.64
N ALA A 72 -3.90 9.13 18.76
CA ALA A 72 -4.43 9.57 20.04
C ALA A 72 -4.80 8.40 20.97
N GLU A 73 -5.51 7.39 20.45
CA GLU A 73 -5.87 6.18 21.22
C GLU A 73 -4.64 5.40 21.73
N ARG A 74 -3.50 5.48 21.03
CA ARG A 74 -2.25 4.80 21.45
C ARG A 74 -1.47 5.63 22.49
N GLU A 75 -1.50 6.95 22.37
CA GLU A 75 -0.90 7.87 23.34
C GLU A 75 -1.64 7.81 24.69
N ASP A 76 -2.98 7.78 24.68
CA ASP A 76 -3.80 7.63 25.89
C ASP A 76 -3.54 6.29 26.61
N ALA A 77 -3.31 5.20 25.86
CA ALA A 77 -3.01 3.88 26.43
C ALA A 77 -1.58 3.74 27.00
N SER A 78 -0.67 4.64 26.64
CA SER A 78 0.74 4.62 27.11
C SER A 78 0.97 5.57 28.30
N GLY A 79 -0.04 6.33 28.73
CA GLY A 79 0.04 7.32 29.80
C GLY A 79 -0.30 6.81 31.22
N ASP A 80 -0.59 5.53 31.41
CA ASP A 80 -1.05 4.94 32.70
C ASP A 80 0.09 4.30 33.54
N GLU A 81 1.35 4.66 33.31
CA GLU A 81 2.48 4.31 34.20
C GLU A 81 3.17 5.58 34.72
N GLY A 82 2.44 6.35 35.52
CA GLY A 82 3.02 7.40 36.38
C GLY A 82 3.32 6.83 37.78
N PRO A 83 4.56 6.94 38.31
CA PRO A 83 4.86 6.45 39.65
C PRO A 83 4.15 7.32 40.68
N ARG A 84 3.40 6.67 41.58
CA ARG A 84 2.86 7.28 42.80
C ARG A 84 3.95 7.49 43.85
#